data_AF-A0A7V3HBU7-F1
#
_entry.id   AF-A0A7V3HBU7-F1
#
_cell.length_a   1.000
_cell.length_b   1.000
_cell.length_c   1.000
_cell.angle_alpha   90.00
_cell.angle_beta   90.00
_cell.angle_gamma   90.00
#
_symmetry.space_group_name_H-M   'P 1'
#
loop_
_entity.id
_entity.type
_entity.pdbx_description
1 polymer ?
#
loop_
_entity_poly.entity_id
_entity_poly.type
_entity_poly.pdbx_seq_one_letter_code
_entity_poly.pdbx_strand_id
1 'polypeptide(L)' 'YKGENAISQIRKIVGATNPEEAESGTIRGSFGRISTKHGQIENVVHASGNKEDADREIKLWFKQEELID' A
#
# COMPACT_ATOMS: atom_id res chain seq x y z
N TYR A 1 0.56 -6.75 -8.30
CA TYR A 1 0.53 -8.12 -7.73
C TYR A 1 -0.83 -8.72 -8.02
N LYS A 2 -0.90 -10.00 -8.42
CA LYS A 2 -2.15 -10.74 -8.61
C LYS A 2 -2.13 -12.01 -7.76
N GLY A 3 -3.28 -12.43 -7.25
CA GLY A 3 -3.41 -13.62 -6.42
C GLY A 3 -4.70 -13.64 -5.62
N GLU A 4 -5.01 -14.79 -5.02
CA GLU A 4 -6.16 -14.93 -4.13
C GLU A 4 -6.03 -13.96 -2.94
N ASN A 5 -7.11 -13.24 -2.64
CA ASN A 5 -7.16 -12.26 -1.55
C ASN A 5 -6.03 -11.21 -1.61
N ALA A 6 -5.54 -10.87 -2.81
CA ALA A 6 -4.37 -10.01 -3.01
C ALA A 6 -4.41 -8.70 -2.20
N ILE A 7 -5.56 -8.03 -2.16
CA ILE A 7 -5.72 -6.75 -1.46
C ILE A 7 -5.47 -6.92 0.04
N SER A 8 -6.15 -7.86 0.70
CA SER A 8 -6.00 -8.06 2.13
C SER A 8 -4.61 -8.57 2.48
N GLN A 9 -4.06 -9.49 1.68
CA GLN A 9 -2.71 -10.04 1.88
C GLN A 9 -1.62 -8.97 1.76
N ILE A 10 -1.68 -8.12 0.73
CA ILE A 10 -0.73 -7.01 0.57
C ILE A 10 -0.90 -5.99 1.70
N ARG A 11 -2.13 -5.63 2.07
CA ARG A 11 -2.36 -4.70 3.18
C ARG A 11 -1.82 -5.22 4.51
N LYS A 12 -1.89 -6.53 4.76
CA LYS A 12 -1.30 -7.18 5.93
C LYS A 12 0.23 -7.05 5.95
N ILE A 13 0.89 -7.26 4.80
CA ILE A 13 2.36 -7.10 4.67
C ILE A 13 2.77 -5.64 4.82
N VAL A 14 1.98 -4.73 4.24
CA VAL A 14 2.25 -3.30 4.24
C VAL A 14 2.12 -2.68 5.64
N GLY A 15 1.11 -3.06 6.41
CA GLY A 15 0.85 -2.52 7.75
C GLY A 15 -0.04 -1.27 7.79
N ALA A 16 -0.34 -0.80 9.00
CA ALA A 16 -1.19 0.37 9.23
C ALA A 16 -0.66 1.63 8.53
N THR A 17 -1.55 2.54 8.12
CA THR A 17 -1.17 3.76 7.38
C THR A 17 -0.24 4.65 8.20
N ASN A 18 -0.52 4.80 9.50
CA ASN A 18 0.37 5.45 10.45
C ASN A 18 1.50 4.47 10.82
N PRO A 19 2.78 4.78 10.53
CA PRO A 19 3.91 3.92 10.89
C PRO A 19 4.03 3.63 12.39
N GLU A 20 3.58 4.54 13.25
CA GLU A 20 3.63 4.36 14.71
C GLU A 20 2.60 3.34 15.22
N GLU A 21 1.56 3.06 14.42
CA GLU A 21 0.54 2.04 14.70
C GLU A 21 0.78 0.73 13.92
N ALA A 22 1.79 0.72 13.03
CA ALA A 22 2.07 -0.45 12.21
C ALA A 22 2.86 -1.50 13.00
N GLU A 23 2.48 -2.77 12.84
CA GLU A 23 3.19 -3.88 13.50
C GLU A 23 4.66 -3.95 13.05
N SER A 24 5.55 -4.27 13.99
CA SER A 24 6.96 -4.49 13.71
C SER A 24 7.15 -5.59 12.66
N GLY A 25 8.02 -5.36 11.68
CA GLY A 25 8.25 -6.27 10.56
C GLY A 25 7.33 -6.06 9.35
N THR A 26 6.27 -5.25 9.46
CA THR A 26 5.55 -4.74 8.27
C THR A 26 6.40 -3.71 7.53
N ILE A 27 6.11 -3.45 6.26
CA ILE A 27 6.87 -2.46 5.46
C ILE A 27 6.79 -1.08 6.13
N ARG A 28 5.60 -0.64 6.53
CA ARG A 28 5.40 0.68 7.15
C ARG A 28 5.97 0.74 8.56
N GLY A 29 5.87 -0.32 9.36
CA GLY A 29 6.49 -0.37 10.69
C GLY A 29 8.02 -0.39 10.64
N SER A 30 8.61 -0.91 9.56
CA SER A 30 10.07 -1.02 9.42
C SER A 30 10.71 0.21 8.76
N PHE A 31 10.00 0.86 7.84
CA PHE A 31 10.58 1.91 6.99
C PHE A 31 9.81 3.23 6.97
N GLY A 32 8.58 3.26 7.51
CA GLY A 32 7.77 4.47 7.59
C GLY A 32 8.20 5.39 8.72
N ARG A 33 7.90 6.68 8.60
CA ARG A 33 8.15 7.68 9.65
C ARG A 33 7.13 8.82 9.63
N ILE A 34 7.04 9.53 10.75
CA ILE A 34 6.41 10.85 10.81
C ILE A 34 7.50 11.90 10.56
N SER A 35 7.32 12.70 9.51
CA SER A 35 8.27 13.74 9.12
C SER A 35 8.28 14.85 10.17
N THR A 36 9.38 15.01 10.91
CA THR A 36 9.48 16.01 11.97
C THR A 36 9.49 17.46 11.44
N LYS A 37 9.78 17.65 10.14
CA LYS A 37 9.78 18.98 9.51
C LYS A 37 8.38 19.49 9.19
N HIS A 38 7.46 18.61 8.82
CA HIS A 38 6.16 18.98 8.26
C HIS A 38 4.96 18.26 8.90
N GLY A 39 5.19 17.32 9.83
CA GLY A 39 4.15 16.52 10.47
C GLY A 39 3.46 15.51 9.54
N GLN A 40 4.01 15.28 8.35
CA GLN A 40 3.42 14.40 7.35
C GLN A 40 3.80 12.94 7.57
N ILE A 41 2.90 12.03 7.20
CA ILE A 41 3.17 10.59 7.19
C ILE A 41 3.97 10.25 5.92
N GLU A 42 5.22 9.84 6.09
CA GLU A 42 6.08 9.31 5.04
C GLU A 42 6.15 7.79 5.18
N ASN A 43 5.15 7.06 4.68
CA ASN A 43 4.97 5.62 4.92
C ASN A 43 5.38 4.72 3.75
N VAL A 44 6.19 5.21 2.83
CA VAL A 44 6.95 4.45 1.80
C VAL A 44 6.10 3.78 0.69
N VAL A 45 4.90 3.30 0.98
CA VAL A 45 4.12 2.49 0.03
C VAL A 45 2.62 2.75 0.15
N HIS A 46 1.95 2.86 -1.00
CA HIS A 46 0.50 2.85 -1.14
C HIS A 46 0.00 1.44 -1.48
N ALA A 47 -1.17 1.07 -0.95
CA ALA A 47 -1.87 -0.16 -1.32
C ALA A 47 -3.37 0.12 -1.35
N SER A 48 -4.05 -0.31 -2.41
CA SER A 48 -5.48 -0.11 -2.60
C SER A 48 -6.28 -0.67 -1.41
N GLY A 49 -7.30 0.05 -0.96
CA GLY A 49 -8.03 -0.27 0.27
C GLY A 49 -9.06 -1.40 0.11
N ASN A 50 -9.66 -1.48 -1.07
CA ASN A 50 -10.76 -2.36 -1.44
C ASN A 50 -10.72 -2.64 -2.96
N LYS A 51 -11.67 -3.45 -3.46
CA LYS A 51 -11.70 -3.87 -4.86
C LYS A 51 -11.97 -2.70 -5.80
N GLU A 52 -12.88 -1.82 -5.42
CA GLU A 52 -13.30 -0.67 -6.21
C GLU A 52 -12.12 0.30 -6.43
N ASP A 53 -11.35 0.56 -5.38
CA ASP A 53 -10.12 1.35 -5.43
C ASP A 53 -9.05 0.68 -6.28
N ALA A 54 -8.85 -0.64 -6.12
CA ALA A 54 -7.87 -1.37 -6.92
C ALA A 54 -8.21 -1.31 -8.42
N ASP A 55 -9.47 -1.55 -8.80
CA ASP A 55 -9.91 -1.50 -10.19
C ASP A 55 -9.75 -0.09 -10.79
N ARG A 56 -10.05 0.96 -10.01
CA ARG A 56 -9.90 2.36 -10.42
C ARG A 56 -8.43 2.75 -10.56
N GLU A 57 -7.61 2.41 -9.58
CA GLU A 57 -6.19 2.77 -9.53
C GLU A 57 -5.39 2.03 -10.60
N ILE A 58 -5.65 0.73 -10.84
CA ILE A 58 -4.98 -0.01 -11.91
C ILE A 58 -5.22 0.66 -13.27
N LYS A 59 -6.48 1.04 -13.57
CA LYS A 59 -6.84 1.74 -14.81
C LYS A 59 -6.24 3.15 -14.91
N LEU A 60 -5.97 3.78 -13.77
CA LEU A 60 -5.33 5.10 -13.73
C LEU A 60 -3.85 5.00 -14.12
N TRP A 61 -3.16 3.94 -13.70
CA TRP A 61 -1.72 3.79 -13.86
C TRP A 61 -1.29 2.97 -15.06
N PHE A 62 -2.12 2.03 -15.52
CA PHE A 62 -1.77 1.07 -16.57
C PHE A 62 -2.86 1.00 -17.64
N LYS A 63 -2.43 0.92 -18.90
CA LYS A 63 -3.26 0.45 -20.00
C LYS A 63 -3.41 -1.07 -19.93
N GLN A 64 -4.43 -1.60 -20.58
CA GLN A 64 -4.72 -3.03 -20.55
C GLN A 64 -3.57 -3.87 -21.11
N GLU A 65 -2.89 -3.38 -22.15
CA GLU A 65 -1.73 -4.03 -22.79
C GLU A 65 -0.45 -4.04 -21.93
N GLU A 66 -0.39 -3.23 -20.88
CA GLU A 66 0.74 -3.20 -19.94
C GLU A 66 0.59 -4.24 -18.81
N LEU A 67 -0.60 -4.82 -18.66
CA LEU A 67 -0.89 -5.85 -17.66
C LEU A 67 -0.53 -7.23 -18.22
N ILE A 68 0.57 -7.78 -17.72
CA ILE A 68 1.05 -9.12 -18.07
C ILE A 68 0.51 -10.16 -17.08
N ASP A 69 0.15 -11.33 -17.60
CA ASP A 69 -0.23 -12.48 -16.79
C ASP A 69 0.98 -13.25 -16.23
#